data_AF-A0AAN6Y0E9-F1
#
_entry.id   AF-A0AAN6Y0E9-F1
#
_cell.length_a   1.000
_cell.length_b   1.000
_cell.length_c   1.000
_cell.angle_alpha   90.00
_cell.angle_beta   90.00
_cell.angle_gamma   90.00
#
_symmetry.space_group_name_H-M   'P 1'
#
loop_
_entity.id
_entity.type
_entity.pdbx_description
1 polymer ?
#
loop_
_entity_poly.entity_id
_entity_poly.type
_entity_poly.pdbx_seq_one_letter_code
_entity_poly.pdbx_strand_id
1 'polypeptide(L)'
;MRHLPSVLPCWNPSPSPPASNTQSPKKIEDFNAGYPRFTALIAAYEPYFTCRRFDRLRARLLLLKQDKLSRLEEQLDELDRTESYLLYLGVSRVDKNPQRLAVLSEIDSCLADYDDFIARSRRMLSLEKAQKRNVNSLQNWLDGTGCVDKDETIYLQHDHELVSLAAGQDGATLHLESWLEDIIIHVFGRCRMGRLGHVSNDPNVYMPRPWVKRTAKSLLLVVITLLLLVPVVICNIASTMISRIIIFVVSTVCYLVILSWLTRAKTMELVLAGAT
;
A
#
# COMPACT_ATOMS: atom_id res chain seq x y z
N MET A 1 52.04 37.55 -53.90
CA MET A 1 51.14 38.24 -52.95
C MET A 1 49.86 37.45 -52.85
N ARG A 2 49.41 37.19 -51.61
CA ARG A 2 48.34 36.25 -51.24
C ARG A 2 46.97 36.84 -51.60
N HIS A 3 46.09 36.05 -52.24
CA HIS A 3 44.64 36.30 -52.22
C HIS A 3 43.91 34.97 -51.96
N LEU A 4 43.24 34.93 -50.80
CA LEU A 4 42.36 33.86 -50.32
C LEU A 4 41.02 33.90 -51.07
N PRO A 5 40.44 32.76 -51.46
CA PRO A 5 39.02 32.69 -51.78
C PRO A 5 38.20 32.44 -50.50
N SER A 6 37.28 33.36 -50.24
CA SER A 6 36.24 33.29 -49.22
C SER A 6 35.23 32.19 -49.55
N VAL A 7 35.29 31.07 -48.84
CA VAL A 7 34.25 30.04 -48.86
C VAL A 7 33.30 30.33 -47.70
N LEU A 8 32.13 30.89 -47.99
CA LEU A 8 31.02 30.94 -47.04
C LEU A 8 30.30 29.58 -47.08
N PRO A 9 30.16 28.86 -45.95
CA PRO A 9 29.37 27.64 -45.90
C PRO A 9 27.88 27.98 -45.89
N CYS A 10 27.17 27.48 -46.90
CA CYS A 10 25.72 27.52 -47.01
C CYS A 10 25.12 26.80 -45.78
N TRP A 11 24.43 27.55 -44.92
CA TRP A 11 23.61 26.98 -43.86
C TRP A 11 22.45 26.20 -44.49
N ASN A 12 22.55 24.87 -44.50
CA ASN A 12 21.37 24.02 -44.67
C ASN A 12 20.60 24.02 -43.34
N PRO A 13 19.31 24.39 -43.31
CA PRO A 13 18.50 24.18 -42.12
C PRO A 13 18.43 22.67 -41.85
N SER A 14 18.90 22.27 -40.66
CA SER A 14 18.77 20.90 -40.16
C SER A 14 17.31 20.44 -40.29
N PRO A 15 17.04 19.18 -40.71
CA PRO A 15 15.68 18.66 -40.73
C PRO A 15 15.10 18.77 -39.31
N SER A 16 13.91 19.38 -39.22
CA SER A 16 13.12 19.42 -37.99
C SER A 16 13.04 18.01 -37.39
N PRO A 17 13.23 17.85 -36.06
CA PRO A 17 13.11 16.55 -35.43
C PRO A 17 11.72 15.96 -35.75
N PRO A 18 11.60 14.65 -36.02
CA PRO A 18 10.30 14.05 -36.27
C PRO A 18 9.40 14.35 -35.08
N ALA A 19 8.20 14.86 -35.36
CA ALA A 19 7.19 15.12 -34.35
C ALA A 19 7.10 13.90 -33.44
N SER A 20 7.43 14.06 -32.16
CA SER A 20 7.25 13.03 -31.15
C SER A 20 5.78 12.62 -31.24
N ASN A 21 5.55 11.40 -31.71
CA ASN A 21 4.23 10.82 -31.82
C ASN A 21 3.74 10.62 -30.39
N THR A 22 3.13 11.65 -29.81
CA THR A 22 2.53 11.61 -28.48
C THR A 22 1.28 10.74 -28.63
N GLN A 23 1.48 9.42 -28.67
CA GLN A 23 0.38 8.45 -28.63
C GLN A 23 -0.41 8.77 -27.36
N SER A 24 -1.67 9.18 -27.53
CA SER A 24 -2.58 9.32 -26.41
C SER A 24 -2.57 8.02 -25.61
N PRO A 25 -2.50 8.06 -24.27
CA PRO A 25 -2.46 6.85 -23.47
C PRO A 25 -3.66 5.97 -23.83
N LYS A 26 -3.41 4.70 -24.18
CA LYS A 26 -4.47 3.72 -24.47
C LYS A 26 -5.44 3.67 -23.28
N LYS A 27 -6.72 3.71 -23.58
CA LYS A 27 -7.76 3.51 -22.56
C LYS A 27 -7.80 2.04 -22.16
N ILE A 28 -8.31 1.75 -20.97
CA ILE A 28 -8.46 0.37 -20.48
C ILE A 28 -9.33 -0.47 -21.42
N GLU A 29 -10.38 0.12 -21.99
CA GLU A 29 -11.27 -0.59 -22.92
C GLU A 29 -10.64 -0.92 -24.28
N ASP A 30 -9.50 -0.29 -24.62
CA ASP A 30 -8.78 -0.58 -25.87
C ASP A 30 -8.04 -1.93 -25.80
N PHE A 31 -7.93 -2.52 -24.60
CA PHE A 31 -7.34 -3.85 -24.41
C PHE A 31 -8.39 -4.94 -24.65
N ASN A 32 -7.92 -6.08 -25.18
CA ASN A 32 -8.74 -7.27 -25.39
C ASN A 32 -9.42 -7.71 -24.07
N ALA A 33 -10.71 -8.08 -24.16
CA ALA A 33 -11.44 -8.64 -23.03
C ALA A 33 -10.71 -9.86 -22.44
N GLY A 34 -10.81 -10.06 -21.14
CA GLY A 34 -10.01 -11.03 -20.40
C GLY A 34 -8.97 -10.40 -19.50
N TYR A 35 -7.95 -11.20 -19.18
CA TYR A 35 -6.74 -10.77 -18.48
C TYR A 35 -6.08 -9.50 -19.04
N PRO A 36 -5.98 -9.27 -20.37
CA PRO A 36 -5.34 -8.06 -20.88
C PRO A 36 -6.03 -6.78 -20.40
N ARG A 37 -7.37 -6.77 -20.39
CA ARG A 37 -8.15 -5.64 -19.89
C ARG A 37 -8.13 -5.53 -18.37
N PHE A 38 -8.24 -6.65 -17.66
CA PHE A 38 -8.23 -6.64 -16.19
C PHE A 38 -6.86 -6.21 -15.63
N THR A 39 -5.76 -6.67 -16.22
CA THR A 39 -4.42 -6.24 -15.82
C THR A 39 -4.16 -4.77 -16.17
N ALA A 40 -4.70 -4.27 -17.28
CA ALA A 40 -4.68 -2.83 -17.59
C ALA A 40 -5.43 -2.00 -16.54
N LEU A 41 -6.55 -2.50 -16.01
CA LEU A 41 -7.27 -1.87 -14.90
C LEU A 41 -6.43 -1.84 -13.61
N ILE A 42 -5.86 -2.98 -13.21
CA ILE A 42 -5.02 -3.09 -12.01
C ILE A 42 -3.83 -2.14 -12.13
N ALA A 43 -3.17 -2.11 -13.28
CA ALA A 43 -2.02 -1.24 -13.54
C ALA A 43 -2.37 0.26 -13.56
N ALA A 44 -3.62 0.62 -13.83
CA ALA A 44 -4.05 2.01 -13.91
C ALA A 44 -4.13 2.71 -12.54
N TYR A 45 -4.25 1.96 -11.43
CA TYR A 45 -4.37 2.53 -10.10
C TYR A 45 -3.65 1.64 -9.07
N GLU A 46 -2.57 2.17 -8.49
CA GLU A 46 -1.69 1.43 -7.58
C GLU A 46 -2.43 0.67 -6.45
N PRO A 47 -3.45 1.25 -5.78
CA PRO A 47 -4.22 0.55 -4.74
C PRO A 47 -5.08 -0.62 -5.23
N TYR A 48 -5.17 -0.86 -6.55
CA TYR A 48 -5.77 -2.06 -7.12
C TYR A 48 -4.81 -3.25 -7.20
N PHE A 49 -3.52 -3.06 -6.92
CA PHE A 49 -2.60 -4.18 -6.71
C PHE A 49 -2.89 -4.86 -5.37
N THR A 50 -4.03 -5.55 -5.31
CA THR A 50 -4.49 -6.29 -4.14
C THR A 50 -4.24 -7.78 -4.31
N CYS A 51 -3.76 -8.45 -3.26
CA CYS A 51 -3.57 -9.89 -3.27
C CYS A 51 -3.97 -10.51 -1.92
N ARG A 52 -4.14 -11.84 -1.88
CA ARG A 52 -4.34 -12.57 -0.62
C ARG A 52 -3.00 -12.81 0.07
N ARG A 53 -2.98 -12.60 1.39
CA ARG A 53 -1.81 -12.86 2.24
C ARG A 53 -1.61 -14.34 2.58
N PHE A 54 -2.68 -15.12 2.58
CA PHE A 54 -2.73 -16.57 2.88
C PHE A 54 -2.21 -16.94 4.27
N ASP A 55 -2.63 -16.20 5.31
CA ASP A 55 -2.12 -16.33 6.69
C ASP A 55 -2.25 -17.74 7.25
N ARG A 56 -3.42 -18.38 7.06
CA ARG A 56 -3.66 -19.74 7.53
C ARG A 56 -2.71 -20.76 6.88
N LEU A 57 -2.45 -20.63 5.57
CA LEU A 57 -1.53 -21.52 4.88
C LEU A 57 -0.09 -21.28 5.33
N ARG A 58 0.30 -20.01 5.52
CA ARG A 58 1.61 -19.66 6.05
C ARG A 58 1.84 -20.21 7.44
N ALA A 59 0.87 -20.06 8.33
CA ALA A 59 0.93 -20.62 9.69
C ALA A 59 1.07 -22.14 9.66
N ARG A 60 0.32 -22.83 8.79
CA ARG A 60 0.45 -24.28 8.64
C ARG A 60 1.85 -24.70 8.18
N LEU A 61 2.41 -24.01 7.18
CA LEU A 61 3.77 -24.29 6.71
C LEU A 61 4.82 -23.97 7.78
N LEU A 62 4.63 -22.90 8.57
CA LEU A 62 5.51 -22.56 9.68
C LEU A 62 5.59 -23.72 10.69
N LEU A 63 4.43 -24.19 11.16
CA LEU A 63 4.35 -25.29 12.13
C LEU A 63 5.00 -26.57 11.62
N LEU A 64 4.78 -26.91 10.35
CA LEU A 64 5.39 -28.11 9.74
C LEU A 64 6.92 -28.02 9.66
N LYS A 65 7.46 -26.82 9.39
CA LYS A 65 8.91 -26.60 9.36
C LYS A 65 9.52 -26.66 10.76
N GLN A 66 8.83 -26.09 11.76
CA GLN A 66 9.25 -26.16 13.15
C GLN A 66 9.31 -27.60 13.65
N ASP A 67 8.24 -28.38 13.44
CA ASP A 67 8.21 -29.80 13.80
C ASP A 67 9.35 -30.60 13.13
N LYS A 68 9.61 -30.33 11.84
CA LYS A 68 10.70 -31.00 11.14
C LYS A 68 12.05 -30.71 11.80
N LEU A 69 12.33 -29.44 12.13
CA LEU A 69 13.56 -29.05 12.80
C LEU A 69 13.65 -29.68 14.21
N SER A 70 12.57 -29.69 14.98
CA SER A 70 12.54 -30.34 16.29
C SER A 70 12.85 -31.84 16.22
N ARG A 71 12.31 -32.56 15.23
CA ARG A 71 12.64 -33.98 15.05
C ARG A 71 14.10 -34.21 14.65
N LEU A 72 14.68 -33.32 13.84
CA LEU A 72 16.10 -33.41 13.49
C LEU A 72 17.01 -33.08 14.68
N GLU A 73 16.61 -32.12 15.51
CA GLU A 73 17.29 -31.78 16.77
C GLU A 73 17.26 -32.96 17.74
N GLU A 74 16.08 -33.59 17.95
CA GLU A 74 15.95 -34.81 18.76
C GLU A 74 16.83 -35.96 18.22
N GLN A 75 16.88 -36.13 16.90
CA GLN A 75 17.73 -37.14 16.28
C GLN A 75 19.23 -36.84 16.47
N LEU A 76 19.62 -35.57 16.39
CA LEU A 76 21.00 -35.15 16.63
C LEU A 76 21.40 -35.39 18.10
N ASP A 77 20.54 -35.02 19.04
CA ASP A 77 20.74 -35.24 20.48
C ASP A 77 20.90 -36.73 20.81
N GLU A 78 20.12 -37.60 20.17
CA GLU A 78 20.24 -39.05 20.36
C GLU A 78 21.56 -39.60 19.80
N LEU A 79 21.99 -39.11 18.63
CA LEU A 79 23.30 -39.47 18.06
C LEU A 79 24.45 -39.01 18.96
N ASP A 80 24.34 -37.83 19.56
CA ASP A 80 25.36 -37.31 20.47
C ASP A 80 25.39 -38.07 21.80
N ARG A 81 24.24 -38.52 22.32
CA ARG A 81 24.16 -39.36 23.52
C ARG A 81 24.72 -40.77 23.32
N THR A 82 24.53 -41.34 22.13
CA THR A 82 24.95 -42.71 21.80
C THR A 82 26.37 -42.79 21.24
N GLU A 83 27.04 -41.65 21.03
CA GLU A 83 28.39 -41.59 20.49
C GLU A 83 29.41 -42.24 21.44
N SER A 84 30.09 -43.26 20.93
CA SER A 84 31.10 -44.01 21.68
C SER A 84 32.45 -43.28 21.75
N TYR A 85 32.74 -42.45 20.74
CA TYR A 85 34.01 -41.73 20.63
C TYR A 85 33.83 -40.25 21.02
N LEU A 86 34.06 -39.92 22.30
CA LEU A 86 33.97 -38.54 22.81
C LEU A 86 34.83 -37.53 22.03
N LEU A 87 35.93 -37.99 21.41
CA LEU A 87 36.76 -37.13 20.56
C LEU A 87 36.00 -36.58 19.35
N TYR A 88 35.05 -37.35 18.80
CA TYR A 88 34.23 -36.90 17.67
C TYR A 88 33.30 -35.75 18.08
N LEU A 89 32.81 -35.74 19.32
CA LEU A 89 32.00 -34.64 19.88
C LEU A 89 32.85 -33.38 20.15
N GLY A 90 34.09 -33.56 20.64
CA GLY A 90 34.96 -32.45 21.02
C GLY A 90 35.74 -31.82 19.87
N VAL A 91 35.95 -32.54 18.75
CA VAL A 91 36.79 -32.09 17.64
C VAL A 91 36.13 -32.37 16.29
N SER A 92 35.44 -31.38 15.75
CA SER A 92 34.77 -31.46 14.43
C SER A 92 35.69 -31.93 13.30
N ARG A 93 36.98 -31.55 13.30
CA ARG A 93 37.96 -32.00 12.27
C ARG A 93 38.18 -33.51 12.24
N VAL A 94 37.85 -34.20 13.33
CA VAL A 94 38.08 -35.64 13.53
C VAL A 94 36.76 -36.41 13.50
N ASP A 95 35.61 -35.72 13.49
CA ASP A 95 34.30 -36.34 13.42
C ASP A 95 34.13 -37.13 12.13
N LYS A 96 33.87 -38.43 12.27
CA LYS A 96 33.66 -39.36 11.16
C LYS A 96 32.31 -40.05 11.24
N ASN A 97 31.41 -39.63 12.14
CA ASN A 97 30.09 -40.23 12.25
C ASN A 97 29.22 -39.80 11.05
N PRO A 98 28.96 -40.70 10.08
CA PRO A 98 28.30 -40.30 8.84
C PRO A 98 26.84 -39.94 9.06
N GLN A 99 26.19 -40.51 10.08
CA GLN A 99 24.79 -40.23 10.40
C GLN A 99 24.65 -38.83 11.00
N ARG A 100 25.52 -38.47 11.96
CA ARG A 100 25.51 -37.13 12.54
C ARG A 100 25.81 -36.06 11.50
N LEU A 101 26.83 -36.27 10.66
CA LEU A 101 27.16 -35.32 9.59
C LEU A 101 26.02 -35.16 8.58
N ALA A 102 25.29 -36.23 8.26
CA ALA A 102 24.11 -36.16 7.41
C ALA A 102 22.97 -35.36 8.05
N VAL A 103 22.69 -35.60 9.34
CA VAL A 103 21.66 -34.86 10.09
C VAL A 103 22.02 -33.38 10.20
N LEU A 104 23.28 -33.05 10.50
CA LEU A 104 23.75 -31.66 10.55
C LEU A 104 23.61 -30.94 9.20
N SER A 105 23.90 -31.63 8.09
CA SER A 105 23.71 -31.10 6.74
C SER A 105 22.23 -30.87 6.40
N GLU A 106 21.35 -31.78 6.82
CA GLU A 106 19.90 -31.61 6.66
C GLU A 106 19.36 -30.47 7.52
N ILE A 107 19.84 -30.32 8.76
CA ILE A 107 19.50 -29.21 9.66
C ILE A 107 19.89 -27.88 9.02
N ASP A 108 21.12 -27.75 8.50
CA ASP A 108 21.59 -26.53 7.83
C ASP A 108 20.67 -26.13 6.68
N SER A 109 20.32 -27.10 5.82
CA SER A 109 19.39 -26.90 4.71
C SER A 109 17.97 -26.51 5.18
N CYS A 110 17.47 -27.15 6.24
CA CYS A 110 16.14 -26.87 6.79
C CYS A 110 16.08 -25.52 7.50
N LEU A 111 17.14 -25.12 8.20
CA LEU A 111 17.24 -23.81 8.86
C LEU A 111 17.26 -22.69 7.82
N ALA A 112 18.04 -22.83 6.75
CA ALA A 112 18.06 -21.84 5.67
C ALA A 112 16.66 -21.62 5.06
N ASP A 113 15.94 -22.71 4.74
CA ASP A 113 14.58 -22.62 4.20
C ASP A 113 13.57 -22.09 5.23
N TYR A 114 13.73 -22.42 6.52
CA TYR A 114 12.91 -21.88 7.60
C TYR A 114 13.10 -20.37 7.78
N ASP A 115 14.34 -19.88 7.81
CA ASP A 115 14.68 -18.47 7.95
C ASP A 115 14.18 -17.65 6.75
N ASP A 116 14.38 -18.16 5.53
CA ASP A 116 13.85 -17.56 4.31
C ASP A 116 12.31 -17.52 4.32
N PHE A 117 11.67 -18.56 4.84
CA PHE A 117 10.23 -18.62 4.98
C PHE A 117 9.70 -17.60 6.01
N ILE A 118 10.37 -17.46 7.16
CA ILE A 118 10.03 -16.43 8.16
C ILE A 118 10.20 -15.04 7.56
N ALA A 119 11.31 -14.76 6.90
CA ALA A 119 11.58 -13.45 6.31
C ALA A 119 10.49 -13.06 5.29
N ARG A 120 10.12 -13.99 4.39
CA ARG A 120 9.03 -13.77 3.43
C ARG A 120 7.66 -13.63 4.10
N SER A 121 7.40 -14.39 5.16
CA SER A 121 6.13 -14.32 5.88
C SER A 121 5.99 -13.01 6.67
N ARG A 122 7.07 -12.55 7.31
CA ARG A 122 7.11 -11.24 7.97
C ARG A 122 6.81 -10.11 6.99
N ARG A 123 7.46 -10.10 5.81
CA ARG A 123 7.20 -9.10 4.76
C ARG A 123 5.73 -9.06 4.34
N MET A 124 5.10 -10.22 4.24
CA MET A 124 3.68 -10.30 3.88
C MET A 124 2.77 -9.84 5.02
N LEU A 125 3.10 -10.19 6.26
CA LEU A 125 2.37 -9.74 7.45
C LEU A 125 2.47 -8.23 7.68
N SER A 126 3.57 -7.60 7.27
CA SER A 126 3.75 -6.15 7.33
C SER A 126 3.00 -5.37 6.25
N LEU A 127 2.39 -6.04 5.26
CA LEU A 127 1.60 -5.34 4.24
C LEU A 127 0.31 -4.77 4.84
N GLU A 128 -0.07 -3.58 4.37
CA GLU A 128 -1.29 -2.92 4.78
C GLU A 128 -2.53 -3.64 4.23
N LYS A 129 -3.61 -3.58 5.01
CA LYS A 129 -4.89 -4.15 4.60
C LYS A 129 -5.42 -3.41 3.37
N ALA A 130 -5.96 -4.16 2.41
CA ALA A 130 -6.60 -3.56 1.24
C ALA A 130 -7.83 -2.74 1.67
N GLN A 131 -7.96 -1.54 1.11
CA GLN A 131 -9.14 -0.70 1.35
C GLN A 131 -10.38 -1.35 0.75
N LYS A 132 -11.43 -1.53 1.57
CA LYS A 132 -12.71 -2.14 1.15
C LYS A 132 -13.29 -1.49 -0.10
N ARG A 133 -13.16 -0.17 -0.19
CA ARG A 133 -13.61 0.61 -1.34
C ARG A 133 -12.98 0.15 -2.66
N ASN A 134 -11.67 -0.10 -2.66
CA ASN A 134 -10.93 -0.50 -3.85
C ASN A 134 -11.30 -1.92 -4.24
N VAL A 135 -11.41 -2.82 -3.25
CA VAL A 135 -11.89 -4.20 -3.45
C VAL A 135 -13.30 -4.21 -4.05
N ASN A 136 -14.24 -3.44 -3.48
CA ASN A 136 -15.60 -3.33 -4.00
C ASN A 136 -15.63 -2.74 -5.43
N SER A 137 -14.74 -1.78 -5.74
CA SER A 137 -14.64 -1.21 -7.08
C SER A 137 -14.19 -2.26 -8.11
N LEU A 138 -13.23 -3.11 -7.74
CA LEU A 138 -12.78 -4.22 -8.57
C LEU A 138 -13.89 -5.26 -8.76
N GLN A 139 -14.58 -5.65 -7.67
CA GLN A 139 -15.71 -6.59 -7.72
C GLN A 139 -16.83 -6.07 -8.63
N ASN A 140 -17.28 -4.82 -8.43
CA ASN A 140 -18.33 -4.21 -9.24
C ASN A 140 -17.97 -4.13 -10.73
N TRP A 141 -16.69 -3.88 -11.04
CA TRP A 141 -16.21 -3.85 -12.42
C TRP A 141 -16.15 -5.25 -13.04
N LEU A 142 -15.67 -6.25 -12.30
CA LEU A 142 -15.65 -7.64 -12.75
C LEU A 142 -17.07 -8.18 -12.96
N ASP A 143 -18.00 -7.87 -12.06
CA ASP A 143 -19.41 -8.25 -12.17
C ASP A 143 -20.10 -7.57 -13.37
N GLY A 144 -19.71 -6.33 -13.68
CA GLY A 144 -20.24 -5.56 -14.81
C GLY A 144 -19.68 -5.98 -16.17
N THR A 145 -18.39 -6.31 -16.23
CA THR A 145 -17.71 -6.67 -17.50
C THR A 145 -17.74 -8.16 -17.80
N GLY A 146 -17.78 -9.02 -16.77
CA GLY A 146 -17.71 -10.48 -16.92
C GLY A 146 -16.46 -10.95 -17.67
N CYS A 147 -15.38 -10.17 -17.64
CA CYS A 147 -14.22 -10.41 -18.51
C CYS A 147 -13.28 -11.52 -18.01
N VAL A 148 -13.28 -11.84 -16.71
CA VAL A 148 -12.49 -12.89 -16.10
C VAL A 148 -13.44 -13.90 -15.45
N ASP A 149 -13.02 -15.16 -15.40
CA ASP A 149 -13.81 -16.22 -14.78
C ASP A 149 -14.07 -15.93 -13.29
N LYS A 150 -15.26 -16.33 -12.82
CA LYS A 150 -15.67 -16.08 -11.43
C LYS A 150 -14.79 -16.85 -10.45
N ASP A 151 -14.42 -18.08 -10.77
CA ASP A 151 -13.60 -18.92 -9.88
C ASP A 151 -12.20 -18.31 -9.66
N GLU A 152 -11.69 -17.61 -10.66
CA GLU A 152 -10.41 -16.90 -10.59
C GLU A 152 -10.48 -15.60 -9.77
N THR A 153 -11.68 -15.02 -9.60
CA THR A 153 -11.90 -13.74 -8.89
C THR A 153 -12.50 -13.90 -7.50
N ILE A 154 -12.87 -15.12 -7.08
CA ILE A 154 -13.34 -15.47 -5.72
C ILE A 154 -12.39 -14.99 -4.62
N TYR A 155 -11.09 -14.85 -4.92
CA TYR A 155 -10.13 -14.33 -3.93
C TYR A 155 -10.52 -12.95 -3.40
N LEU A 156 -11.20 -12.11 -4.20
CA LEU A 156 -11.67 -10.78 -3.79
C LEU A 156 -12.75 -10.83 -2.70
N GLN A 157 -13.39 -11.98 -2.45
CA GLN A 157 -14.37 -12.14 -1.36
C GLN A 157 -13.71 -12.32 0.02
N HIS A 158 -12.39 -12.51 0.07
CA HIS A 158 -11.64 -12.79 1.29
C HIS A 158 -11.16 -11.50 1.99
N ASP A 159 -12.08 -10.60 2.32
CA ASP A 159 -11.82 -9.25 2.89
C ASP A 159 -10.82 -9.18 4.05
N HIS A 160 -10.69 -10.26 4.82
CA HIS A 160 -9.80 -10.33 5.98
C HIS A 160 -8.35 -10.66 5.62
N GLU A 161 -8.10 -11.27 4.46
CA GLU A 161 -6.76 -11.65 4.00
C GLU A 161 -6.24 -10.79 2.84
N LEU A 162 -7.05 -9.86 2.33
CA LEU A 162 -6.67 -8.98 1.23
C LEU A 162 -5.75 -7.86 1.72
N VAL A 163 -4.59 -7.75 1.08
CA VAL A 163 -3.59 -6.73 1.34
C VAL A 163 -3.28 -5.93 0.07
N SER A 164 -2.86 -4.69 0.25
CA SER A 164 -2.42 -3.80 -0.83
C SER A 164 -0.90 -3.90 -1.00
N LEU A 165 -0.44 -4.07 -2.24
CA LEU A 165 0.98 -4.01 -2.61
C LEU A 165 1.45 -2.60 -2.95
N ALA A 166 0.53 -1.63 -3.06
CA ALA A 166 0.87 -0.22 -3.21
C ALA A 166 1.77 0.20 -2.06
N ALA A 167 2.83 0.96 -2.36
CA ALA A 167 3.82 1.36 -1.38
C ALA A 167 3.13 2.12 -0.23
N GLY A 168 3.20 1.54 0.97
CA GLY A 168 2.76 2.17 2.22
C GLY A 168 3.65 3.36 2.53
N GLN A 169 3.39 4.50 1.90
CA GLN A 169 3.98 5.77 2.32
C GLN A 169 3.16 6.24 3.53
N ASP A 170 3.66 5.89 4.72
CA ASP A 170 3.09 6.18 6.03
C ASP A 170 1.62 5.78 6.18
N GLY A 171 1.35 4.55 6.64
CA GLY A 171 -0.02 4.04 6.90
C GLY A 171 -0.90 5.01 7.69
N ALA A 172 -0.34 5.77 8.63
CA ALA A 172 -1.07 6.82 9.35
C ALA A 172 -1.52 7.97 8.45
N THR A 173 -0.71 8.37 7.46
CA THR A 173 -1.09 9.41 6.49
C THR A 173 -2.04 8.88 5.43
N LEU A 174 -1.91 7.62 4.99
CA LEU A 174 -2.82 6.99 4.03
C LEU A 174 -4.21 6.74 4.62
N HIS A 175 -4.29 6.32 5.88
CA HIS A 175 -5.56 6.18 6.58
C HIS A 175 -6.24 7.54 6.77
N LEU A 176 -5.50 8.57 7.17
CA LEU A 176 -6.03 9.94 7.24
C LEU A 176 -6.47 10.46 5.86
N GLU A 177 -5.67 10.23 4.83
CA GLU A 177 -6.04 10.59 3.45
C GLU A 177 -7.33 9.89 3.02
N SER A 178 -7.47 8.59 3.29
CA SER A 178 -8.67 7.83 2.94
C SER A 178 -9.91 8.27 3.72
N TRP A 179 -9.76 8.55 5.01
CA TRP A 179 -10.86 9.04 5.85
C TRP A 179 -11.30 10.44 5.43
N LEU A 180 -10.35 11.32 5.09
CA LEU A 180 -10.64 12.64 4.53
C LEU A 180 -11.32 12.52 3.16
N GLU A 181 -10.84 11.62 2.30
CA GLU A 181 -11.51 11.32 1.03
C GLU A 181 -12.95 10.84 1.26
N ASP A 182 -13.20 9.95 2.21
CA ASP A 182 -14.52 9.42 2.51
C ASP A 182 -15.46 10.51 3.06
N ILE A 183 -14.98 11.38 3.96
CA ILE A 183 -15.75 12.52 4.46
C ILE A 183 -16.06 13.49 3.33
N ILE A 184 -15.10 13.80 2.48
CA ILE A 184 -15.31 14.73 1.37
C ILE A 184 -16.27 14.13 0.37
N ILE A 185 -16.21 12.84 0.09
CA ILE A 185 -17.17 12.21 -0.80
C ILE A 185 -18.55 12.13 -0.16
N HIS A 186 -18.65 11.98 1.16
CA HIS A 186 -19.92 12.04 1.84
C HIS A 186 -20.53 13.46 1.84
N VAL A 187 -19.70 14.47 2.11
CA VAL A 187 -20.12 15.88 2.26
C VAL A 187 -20.26 16.57 0.89
N PHE A 188 -19.26 16.43 0.03
CA PHE A 188 -19.21 17.00 -1.32
C PHE A 188 -19.72 16.05 -2.40
N GLY A 189 -19.94 14.76 -2.18
CA GLY A 189 -20.54 13.87 -3.19
C GLY A 189 -21.98 14.21 -3.57
N ARG A 190 -22.63 15.12 -2.81
CA ARG A 190 -23.87 15.80 -3.25
C ARG A 190 -23.63 16.86 -4.33
N CYS A 191 -22.47 17.53 -4.32
CA CYS A 191 -22.02 18.35 -5.44
C CYS A 191 -21.38 17.41 -6.46
N ARG A 192 -21.91 17.38 -7.68
CA ARG A 192 -21.51 16.49 -8.77
C ARG A 192 -20.06 16.73 -9.23
N MET A 193 -19.07 16.36 -8.42
CA MET A 193 -17.65 16.46 -8.76
C MET A 193 -17.27 15.25 -9.64
N GLY A 194 -17.68 15.34 -10.90
CA GLY A 194 -17.09 14.72 -12.09
C GLY A 194 -16.59 13.27 -12.01
N ARG A 195 -17.50 12.32 -12.22
CA ARG A 195 -17.23 10.96 -12.73
C ARG A 195 -16.73 10.99 -14.17
N LEU A 196 -15.55 11.53 -14.43
CA LEU A 196 -14.89 11.32 -15.71
C LEU A 196 -13.42 10.96 -15.47
N GLY A 197 -13.06 9.71 -15.65
CA GLY A 197 -11.66 9.31 -15.79
C GLY A 197 -11.24 9.48 -17.25
N HIS A 198 -10.05 10.02 -17.52
CA HIS A 198 -9.45 9.97 -18.86
C HIS A 198 -8.95 8.54 -19.20
N VAL A 199 -8.91 7.63 -18.22
CA VAL A 199 -8.29 6.29 -18.31
C VAL A 199 -9.31 5.16 -18.47
N SER A 200 -10.51 5.29 -17.88
CA SER A 200 -11.64 4.35 -18.06
C SER A 200 -12.93 5.09 -18.40
N ASN A 201 -13.72 4.53 -19.32
CA ASN A 201 -15.07 5.01 -19.63
C ASN A 201 -16.15 4.33 -18.76
N ASP A 202 -15.77 3.37 -17.90
CA ASP A 202 -16.71 2.56 -17.11
C ASP A 202 -17.24 3.33 -15.87
N PRO A 203 -18.56 3.46 -15.69
CA PRO A 203 -19.17 4.15 -14.55
C PRO A 203 -19.03 3.44 -13.19
N ASN A 204 -18.66 2.14 -13.17
CA ASN A 204 -18.57 1.32 -11.96
C ASN A 204 -17.17 1.33 -11.31
N VAL A 205 -16.17 1.93 -11.97
CA VAL A 205 -14.79 2.01 -11.46
C VAL A 205 -14.56 3.32 -10.73
N TYR A 206 -14.25 3.25 -9.44
CA TYR A 206 -13.82 4.43 -8.69
C TYR A 206 -12.31 4.59 -8.75
N MET A 207 -11.84 5.49 -9.62
CA MET A 207 -10.46 5.98 -9.63
C MET A 207 -10.45 7.45 -9.18
N PRO A 208 -9.97 7.77 -7.97
CA PRO A 208 -9.86 9.15 -7.55
C PRO A 208 -8.83 9.86 -8.44
N ARG A 209 -9.21 11.03 -8.98
CA ARG A 209 -8.27 11.86 -9.75
C ARG A 209 -7.14 12.34 -8.82
N PRO A 210 -5.89 12.54 -9.31
CA PRO A 210 -4.78 13.05 -8.49
C PRO A 210 -5.08 14.38 -7.79
N TRP A 211 -5.95 15.19 -8.39
CA TRP A 211 -6.43 16.45 -7.82
C TRP A 211 -7.33 16.26 -6.60
N VAL A 212 -8.02 15.13 -6.46
CA VAL A 212 -8.92 14.85 -5.32
C VAL A 212 -8.14 14.84 -4.01
N LYS A 213 -6.98 14.16 -3.98
CA LYS A 213 -6.05 14.17 -2.85
C LYS A 213 -5.58 15.59 -2.52
N ARG A 214 -5.25 16.37 -3.54
CA ARG A 214 -4.79 17.76 -3.38
C ARG A 214 -5.90 18.68 -2.88
N THR A 215 -7.12 18.53 -3.40
CA THR A 215 -8.30 19.28 -2.95
C THR A 215 -8.72 18.87 -1.55
N ALA A 216 -8.54 17.61 -1.16
CA ALA A 216 -8.83 17.14 0.18
C ALA A 216 -7.92 17.80 1.22
N LYS A 217 -6.62 17.83 0.95
CA LYS A 217 -5.63 18.55 1.79
C LYS A 217 -5.90 20.05 1.81
N SER A 218 -6.22 20.65 0.67
CA SER A 218 -6.53 22.08 0.57
C SER A 218 -7.81 22.45 1.33
N LEU A 219 -8.86 21.64 1.22
CA LEU A 219 -10.13 21.86 1.91
C LEU A 219 -9.95 21.69 3.42
N LEU A 220 -9.22 20.67 3.87
CA LEU A 220 -8.91 20.51 5.29
C LEU A 220 -8.17 21.73 5.84
N LEU A 221 -7.17 22.24 5.11
CA LEU A 221 -6.45 23.45 5.48
C LEU A 221 -7.40 24.64 5.57
N VAL A 222 -8.27 24.82 4.58
CA VAL A 222 -9.30 25.87 4.57
C VAL A 222 -10.27 25.75 5.75
N VAL A 223 -10.72 24.53 6.08
CA VAL A 223 -11.61 24.28 7.24
C VAL A 223 -10.91 24.64 8.55
N ILE A 224 -9.65 24.23 8.73
CA ILE A 224 -8.84 24.59 9.91
C ILE A 224 -8.66 26.10 9.98
N THR A 225 -8.32 26.76 8.87
CA THR A 225 -8.14 28.21 8.80
C THR A 225 -9.44 28.96 9.11
N LEU A 226 -10.58 28.53 8.55
CA LEU A 226 -11.89 29.12 8.86
C LEU A 226 -12.26 28.93 10.33
N LEU A 227 -12.03 27.74 10.88
CA LEU A 227 -12.31 27.44 12.28
C LEU A 227 -11.47 28.31 13.24
N LEU A 228 -10.27 28.72 12.84
CA LEU A 228 -9.42 29.65 13.59
C LEU A 228 -9.76 31.12 13.37
N LEU A 229 -10.19 31.50 12.16
CA LEU A 229 -10.37 32.90 11.76
C LEU A 229 -11.78 33.44 12.02
N VAL A 230 -12.82 32.61 11.84
CA VAL A 230 -14.23 32.97 12.10
C VAL A 230 -14.46 33.49 13.53
N PRO A 231 -13.91 32.88 14.59
CA PRO A 231 -14.15 33.34 15.96
C PRO A 231 -13.50 34.70 16.23
N VAL A 232 -12.33 34.94 15.63
CA VAL A 232 -11.60 36.21 15.72
C VAL A 232 -12.38 37.34 15.05
N VAL A 233 -12.94 37.07 13.86
CA VAL A 233 -13.74 38.06 13.11
C VAL A 233 -15.05 38.37 13.82
N ILE A 234 -15.74 37.35 14.36
CA ILE A 234 -17.01 37.55 15.09
C ILE A 234 -16.76 38.35 16.38
N CYS A 235 -15.68 38.07 17.11
CA CYS A 235 -15.29 38.85 18.29
C CYS A 235 -14.97 40.32 17.97
N ASN A 236 -14.47 40.61 16.76
CA ASN A 236 -14.20 41.97 16.33
C ASN A 236 -15.49 42.79 16.07
N ILE A 237 -16.54 42.13 15.55
CA ILE A 237 -17.81 42.78 15.21
C ILE A 237 -18.72 42.94 16.43
N ALA A 238 -18.62 42.05 17.42
CA ALA A 238 -19.43 42.12 18.63
C ALA A 238 -19.13 43.41 19.43
N SER A 239 -20.16 44.14 19.87
CA SER A 239 -20.02 45.46 20.50
C SER A 239 -19.70 45.41 22.00
N THR A 240 -20.04 44.32 22.69
CA THR A 240 -19.92 44.22 24.16
C THR A 240 -18.79 43.26 24.57
N MET A 241 -17.99 43.64 25.58
CA MET A 241 -16.88 42.82 26.07
C MET A 241 -17.32 41.42 26.54
N ILE A 242 -18.50 41.32 27.15
CA ILE A 242 -19.03 40.05 27.68
C ILE A 242 -19.40 39.09 26.54
N SER A 243 -20.03 39.57 25.46
CA SER A 243 -20.38 38.71 24.31
C SER A 243 -19.14 38.18 23.59
N ARG A 244 -18.08 38.99 23.47
CA ARG A 244 -16.79 38.58 22.90
C ARG A 244 -16.17 37.41 23.65
N ILE A 245 -16.14 37.48 24.99
CA ILE A 245 -15.56 36.43 25.83
C ILE A 245 -16.37 35.13 25.70
N ILE A 246 -17.70 35.20 25.73
CA ILE A 246 -18.57 34.01 25.60
C ILE A 246 -18.37 33.34 24.24
N ILE A 247 -18.33 34.11 23.16
CA ILE A 247 -18.14 33.57 21.79
C ILE A 247 -16.77 32.92 21.64
N PHE A 248 -15.72 33.56 22.17
CA PHE A 248 -14.36 33.00 22.16
C PHE A 248 -14.29 31.67 22.93
N VAL A 249 -14.89 31.60 24.13
CA VAL A 249 -14.91 30.37 24.94
C VAL A 249 -15.69 29.26 24.25
N VAL A 250 -16.88 29.53 23.73
CA VAL A 250 -17.68 28.51 23.02
C VAL A 250 -16.95 28.01 21.77
N SER A 251 -16.32 28.91 21.01
CA SER A 251 -15.60 28.52 19.81
C SER A 251 -14.32 27.74 20.10
N THR A 252 -13.58 28.10 21.15
CA THR A 252 -12.39 27.35 21.58
C THR A 252 -12.76 25.97 22.09
N VAL A 253 -13.87 25.81 22.83
CA VAL A 253 -14.40 24.50 23.21
C VAL A 253 -14.78 23.68 21.97
N CYS A 254 -15.48 24.26 21.00
CA CYS A 254 -15.83 23.58 19.76
C CYS A 254 -14.58 23.14 18.97
N TYR A 255 -13.58 24.02 18.87
CA TYR A 255 -12.27 23.71 18.26
C TYR A 255 -11.58 22.54 18.97
N LEU A 256 -11.54 22.56 20.30
CA LEU A 256 -10.94 21.49 21.10
C LEU A 256 -11.69 20.17 20.97
N VAL A 257 -13.02 20.18 20.84
CA VAL A 257 -13.83 18.97 20.59
C VAL A 257 -13.52 18.38 19.22
N ILE A 258 -13.47 19.21 18.17
CA ILE A 258 -13.13 18.79 16.80
C ILE A 258 -11.69 18.27 16.75
N LEU A 259 -10.75 19.00 17.34
CA LEU A 259 -9.36 18.55 17.47
C LEU A 259 -9.26 17.27 18.28
N SER A 260 -9.99 17.11 19.39
CA SER A 260 -9.97 15.89 20.20
C SER A 260 -10.49 14.70 19.41
N TRP A 261 -11.53 14.87 18.60
CA TRP A 261 -12.01 13.85 17.67
C TRP A 261 -10.96 13.49 16.61
N LEU A 262 -10.36 14.49 15.95
CA LEU A 262 -9.28 14.30 14.98
C LEU A 262 -8.02 13.66 15.60
N THR A 263 -7.72 14.00 16.85
CA THR A 263 -6.56 13.49 17.58
C THR A 263 -6.83 12.09 18.12
N ARG A 264 -8.06 11.76 18.53
CA ARG A 264 -8.47 10.38 18.85
C ARG A 264 -8.36 9.46 17.65
N ALA A 265 -8.68 9.94 16.45
CA ALA A 265 -8.41 9.20 15.23
C ALA A 265 -6.90 8.94 15.06
N LYS A 266 -6.03 9.93 15.37
CA LYS A 266 -4.57 9.73 15.38
C LYS A 266 -4.05 8.80 16.48
N THR A 267 -4.61 8.84 17.69
CA THR A 267 -4.11 8.04 18.82
C THR A 267 -4.62 6.60 18.80
N MET A 268 -5.83 6.35 18.30
CA MET A 268 -6.34 4.98 18.10
C MET A 268 -5.48 4.21 17.10
N GLU A 269 -4.99 4.88 16.06
CA GLU A 269 -4.07 4.34 15.06
C GLU A 269 -2.64 4.12 15.63
N LEU A 270 -2.12 5.06 16.45
CA LEU A 270 -0.80 4.92 17.06
C LEU A 270 -0.73 3.80 18.10
N VAL A 271 -1.81 3.62 18.88
CA VAL A 271 -1.93 2.52 19.84
C VAL A 271 -2.09 1.17 19.12
N LEU A 272 -2.78 1.13 17.97
CA LEU A 272 -2.87 -0.08 17.15
C LEU A 272 -1.54 -0.42 16.46
N ALA A 273 -0.78 0.59 16.03
CA ALA A 273 0.55 0.43 15.42
C ALA A 273 1.67 0.10 16.44
N GLY A 274 1.49 0.46 17.72
CA GLY A 274 2.43 0.14 18.80
C GLY A 274 2.13 -1.16 19.55
N ALA A 275 0.99 -1.80 19.27
CA ALA A 275 0.58 -3.06 19.91
C ALA A 275 0.96 -4.33 19.12
N THR A 276 1.82 -4.20 18.10
CA THR A 276 2.44 -5.30 17.35
C THR A 276 3.95 -5.22 17.42
#